data_AF-A0A409XUK4-F1
#
_entry.id   AF-A0A409XUK4-F1
#
_cell.length_a   1.000
_cell.length_b   1.000
_cell.length_c   1.000
_cell.angle_alpha   90.00
_cell.angle_beta   90.00
_cell.angle_gamma   90.00
#
_symmetry.space_group_name_H-M   'P 1'
#
loop_
_entity.id
_entity.type
_entity.pdbx_description
1 polymer ?
#
loop_
_entity_poly.entity_id
_entity_poly.type
_entity_poly.pdbx_seq_one_letter_code
_entity_poly.pdbx_strand_id
1 'polypeptide(L)'
;MVQVTPPFPIPELRFVHAGIAFAQKEIDIAGSNHSSLCASYLLEELIQSTELPFQKYIHNGDATPLQDPWEKGYDTGIFLCFIQHIQYQETAHQAYISDFQGGKTLLTDPQVMTNPSRPWA
;
A
#
# COMPACT_ATOMS: atom_id res chain seq x y z
N MET A 1 -16.02 -19.46 28.51
CA MET A 1 -15.67 -18.40 27.54
C MET A 1 -16.20 -18.85 26.20
N VAL A 2 -17.01 -18.05 25.51
CA VAL A 2 -17.49 -18.40 24.17
C VAL A 2 -16.34 -18.13 23.21
N GLN A 3 -15.85 -19.16 22.53
CA GLN A 3 -14.84 -19.00 21.49
C GLN A 3 -15.54 -18.41 20.27
N VAL A 4 -15.28 -17.13 20.00
CA VAL A 4 -15.79 -16.43 18.82
C VAL A 4 -14.75 -16.60 17.72
N THR A 5 -15.16 -17.14 16.57
CA THR A 5 -14.31 -17.25 15.39
C THR A 5 -14.42 -16.00 14.52
N PRO A 6 -13.36 -15.60 13.80
CA PRO A 6 -13.43 -14.51 12.84
C PRO A 6 -14.51 -14.76 11.77
N PRO A 7 -15.16 -13.70 11.24
CA PRO A 7 -16.20 -13.84 10.22
C PRO A 7 -15.67 -14.34 8.87
N PHE A 8 -14.37 -14.20 8.61
CA PHE A 8 -13.68 -14.67 7.42
C PHE A 8 -12.21 -15.03 7.77
N PRO A 9 -11.50 -15.80 6.93
CA PRO A 9 -10.08 -16.07 7.12
C PRO A 9 -9.28 -14.76 7.18
N ILE A 10 -8.49 -14.58 8.24
CA ILE A 10 -7.67 -13.38 8.40
C ILE A 10 -6.55 -13.43 7.34
N PRO A 11 -6.45 -12.43 6.44
CA PRO A 11 -5.44 -12.45 5.41
C PRO A 11 -4.06 -12.12 5.99
N GLU A 12 -3.03 -12.81 5.50
CA GLU A 12 -1.63 -12.51 5.80
C GLU A 12 -1.07 -11.56 4.74
N LEU A 13 -1.01 -10.27 5.09
CA LEU A 13 -0.61 -9.20 4.19
C LEU A 13 0.69 -8.55 4.68
N ARG A 14 1.52 -8.10 3.74
CA ARG A 14 2.62 -7.17 4.02
C ARG A 14 2.79 -6.18 2.88
N PHE A 15 3.40 -5.04 3.17
CA PHE A 15 3.88 -4.16 2.11
C PHE A 15 5.10 -4.75 1.40
N VAL A 16 5.25 -4.42 0.13
CA VAL A 16 6.47 -4.71 -0.64
C VAL A 16 7.67 -4.02 -0.02
N HIS A 17 8.83 -4.64 -0.13
CA HIS A 17 10.09 -3.96 0.07
C HIS A 17 10.29 -2.96 -1.07
N ALA A 18 10.62 -1.73 -0.70
CA ALA A 18 10.90 -0.66 -1.64
C ALA A 18 12.33 -0.11 -1.42
N GLY A 19 12.95 0.38 -2.48
CA GLY A 19 14.27 1.00 -2.45
C GLY A 19 14.39 2.14 -3.45
N ILE A 20 15.31 3.06 -3.22
CA ILE A 20 15.60 4.16 -4.14
C ILE A 20 16.82 3.80 -4.98
N ALA A 21 16.68 3.84 -6.30
CA ALA A 21 17.77 3.67 -7.24
C ALA A 21 18.12 4.99 -7.92
N PHE A 22 19.42 5.25 -8.07
CA PHE A 22 19.93 6.44 -8.73
C PHE A 22 20.62 6.05 -10.03
N ALA A 23 20.10 6.52 -11.16
CA ALA A 23 20.78 6.36 -12.45
C ALA A 23 21.85 7.45 -12.60
N GLN A 24 23.07 7.01 -12.89
CA GLN A 24 24.22 7.87 -13.13
C GLN A 24 24.56 7.90 -14.61
N LYS A 25 24.86 9.09 -15.14
CA LYS A 25 25.44 9.27 -16.47
C LYS A 25 26.91 9.66 -16.30
N GLU A 26 27.79 9.00 -17.04
CA GLU A 26 29.20 9.42 -17.13
C GLU A 26 29.28 10.81 -17.79
N ILE A 27 30.06 11.71 -17.20
CA ILE A 27 30.33 13.02 -17.79
C ILE A 27 31.54 12.86 -18.70
N ASP A 28 31.34 12.88 -20.02
CA ASP A 28 32.39 12.84 -21.06
C ASP A 28 33.21 14.14 -21.12
N ILE A 29 33.81 14.56 -20.00
CA ILE A 29 34.88 15.57 -20.00
C ILE A 29 36.18 14.80 -19.89
N ALA A 30 36.99 14.83 -20.95
CA ALA A 30 38.27 14.14 -21.02
C ALA A 30 39.11 14.40 -19.75
N GLY A 31 39.25 13.38 -18.90
CA GLY A 31 40.01 13.42 -17.64
C GLY A 31 39.20 13.60 -16.35
N SER A 32 37.87 13.65 -16.40
CA SER A 32 37.01 13.82 -15.22
C SER A 32 36.35 12.49 -14.78
N ASN A 33 36.66 12.02 -13.57
CA ASN A 33 36.00 10.87 -12.91
C ASN A 33 34.64 11.24 -12.26
N HIS A 34 33.98 12.30 -12.74
CA HIS A 34 32.71 12.75 -12.17
C HIS A 34 31.52 12.11 -12.88
N SER A 35 30.65 11.44 -12.13
CA SER A 35 29.33 10.97 -12.56
C SER A 35 28.26 12.00 -12.18
N SER A 36 27.34 12.35 -13.09
CA SER A 36 26.15 13.13 -12.75
C SER A 36 24.95 12.23 -12.50
N LEU A 37 24.19 12.51 -11.44
CA LEU A 37 22.87 11.91 -11.23
C LEU A 37 21.92 12.37 -12.35
N CYS A 38 21.35 11.42 -13.09
CA CYS A 38 20.45 11.70 -14.20
C CYS A 38 18.98 11.45 -13.84
N ALA A 39 18.70 10.47 -12.98
CA ALA A 39 17.35 10.15 -12.53
C ALA A 39 17.37 9.40 -11.19
N SER A 40 16.27 9.47 -10.46
CA SER A 40 15.99 8.65 -9.28
C SER A 40 14.70 7.86 -9.51
N TYR A 41 14.68 6.60 -9.10
CA TYR A 41 13.56 5.67 -9.25
C TYR A 41 13.23 5.05 -7.90
N LEU A 42 11.95 4.79 -7.67
CA LEU A 42 11.52 3.86 -6.63
C LEU A 42 11.43 2.47 -7.26
N LEU A 43 12.09 1.49 -6.64
CA LEU A 43 12.05 0.09 -7.02
C LEU A 43 11.26 -0.68 -5.96
N GLU A 44 10.41 -1.60 -6.40
CA GLU A 44 9.55 -2.42 -5.54
C GLU A 44 9.62 -3.89 -5.94
N GLU A 45 9.21 -4.79 -5.04
CA GLU A 45 8.99 -6.19 -5.38
C GLU A 45 7.92 -6.34 -6.45
N LEU A 46 8.16 -7.22 -7.44
CA LEU A 46 7.16 -7.52 -8.46
C LEU A 46 6.01 -8.33 -7.85
N ILE A 47 4.81 -7.75 -7.85
CA ILE A 47 3.58 -8.44 -7.48
C ILE A 47 3.15 -9.35 -8.63
N GLN A 48 3.10 -10.66 -8.40
CA GLN A 48 2.63 -11.62 -9.40
C GLN A 48 1.10 -11.68 -9.44
N SER A 49 0.51 -11.44 -10.61
CA SER A 49 -0.94 -11.47 -10.84
C SER A 49 -1.52 -12.88 -11.09
N THR A 50 -0.83 -13.93 -10.66
CA THR A 50 -1.18 -15.33 -10.98
C THR A 50 -2.35 -15.85 -10.13
N GLU A 51 -2.38 -15.52 -8.84
CA GLU A 51 -3.44 -15.97 -7.93
C GLU A 51 -4.57 -14.96 -7.78
N LEU A 52 -4.20 -13.67 -7.74
CA LEU A 52 -5.11 -12.54 -7.71
C LEU A 52 -4.49 -11.42 -8.56
N PRO A 53 -5.24 -10.87 -9.54
CA PRO A 53 -4.79 -9.68 -10.26
C PRO A 53 -4.51 -8.53 -9.30
N PHE A 54 -3.62 -7.62 -9.72
CA PHE A 54 -3.46 -6.36 -9.01
C PHE A 54 -4.81 -5.65 -8.93
N GLN A 55 -5.24 -5.33 -7.71
CA GLN A 55 -6.49 -4.63 -7.47
C GLN A 55 -6.32 -3.59 -6.37
N LYS A 56 -7.14 -2.54 -6.47
CA LYS A 56 -7.30 -1.57 -5.40
C LYS A 56 -8.38 -2.08 -4.46
N TYR A 57 -8.07 -2.20 -3.17
CA TYR A 57 -9.00 -2.68 -2.16
C TYR A 57 -9.82 -1.54 -1.55
N ILE A 58 -9.17 -0.41 -1.26
CA ILE A 58 -9.77 0.75 -0.59
C ILE A 58 -9.27 2.03 -1.27
N HIS A 59 -10.15 3.02 -1.43
CA HIS A 59 -9.78 4.34 -1.97
C HIS A 59 -9.25 5.26 -0.87
N ASN A 60 -8.29 6.14 -1.16
CA ASN A 60 -7.76 7.09 -0.16
C ASN A 60 -8.82 8.00 0.48
N GLY A 61 -9.92 8.27 -0.25
CA GLY A 61 -11.04 9.12 0.18
C GLY A 61 -12.27 8.41 0.77
N ASP A 62 -12.30 7.07 0.80
CA ASP A 62 -13.43 6.32 1.37
C ASP A 62 -12.97 5.04 2.06
N ALA A 63 -13.50 4.78 3.26
CA ALA A 63 -13.15 3.65 4.11
C ALA A 63 -14.04 2.42 3.80
N THR A 64 -14.32 2.17 2.53
CA THR A 64 -15.16 1.06 2.05
C THR A 64 -14.38 0.16 1.09
N PRO A 65 -14.66 -1.16 1.08
CA PRO A 65 -14.11 -2.04 0.07
C PRO A 65 -14.61 -1.65 -1.32
N LEU A 66 -13.71 -1.65 -2.30
CA LEU A 66 -14.06 -1.42 -3.70
C LEU A 66 -14.68 -2.64 -4.39
N GLN A 67 -14.47 -3.82 -3.83
CA GLN A 67 -15.04 -5.07 -4.35
C GLN A 67 -16.48 -5.25 -3.89
N ASP A 68 -17.28 -5.90 -4.72
CA ASP A 68 -18.59 -6.42 -4.30
C ASP A 68 -18.44 -7.70 -3.44
N PRO A 69 -19.42 -8.06 -2.59
CA PRO A 69 -19.32 -9.21 -1.68
C PRO A 69 -19.02 -10.57 -2.32
N TRP A 70 -19.30 -10.73 -3.61
CA TRP A 70 -19.02 -11.96 -4.36
C TRP A 70 -17.69 -11.94 -5.12
N GLU A 71 -16.99 -10.80 -5.14
CA GLU A 71 -15.72 -10.65 -5.82
C GLU A 71 -14.54 -11.10 -4.96
N LYS A 72 -13.49 -11.61 -5.62
CA LYS A 72 -12.26 -11.97 -4.92
C LYS A 72 -11.63 -10.73 -4.30
N GLY A 73 -11.16 -10.88 -3.06
CA GLY A 73 -10.53 -9.79 -2.33
C GLY A 73 -11.49 -8.91 -1.54
N TYR A 74 -12.80 -9.15 -1.60
CA TYR A 74 -13.77 -8.46 -0.74
C TYR A 74 -13.44 -8.61 0.75
N ASP A 75 -13.21 -9.84 1.23
CA ASP A 75 -12.84 -10.10 2.62
C ASP A 75 -11.53 -9.40 3.01
N THR A 76 -10.56 -9.33 2.08
CA THR A 76 -9.32 -8.57 2.25
C THR A 76 -9.63 -7.07 2.39
N GLY A 77 -10.52 -6.52 1.56
CA GLY A 77 -10.97 -5.14 1.66
C GLY A 77 -11.65 -4.85 2.99
N ILE A 78 -12.55 -5.71 3.46
CA ILE A 78 -13.20 -5.58 4.78
C ILE A 78 -12.15 -5.61 5.90
N PHE A 79 -11.21 -6.54 5.84
CA PHE A 79 -10.11 -6.61 6.81
C PHE A 79 -9.28 -5.32 6.82
N LEU A 80 -8.97 -4.76 5.65
CA LEU A 80 -8.20 -3.52 5.53
C LEU A 80 -8.97 -2.30 6.05
N CYS A 81 -10.29 -2.23 5.86
CA CYS A 81 -11.16 -1.20 6.46
C CYS A 81 -11.10 -1.29 7.98
N PHE A 82 -11.17 -2.52 8.52
CA PHE A 82 -11.01 -2.77 9.94
C PHE A 82 -9.63 -2.32 10.45
N ILE A 83 -8.54 -2.67 9.76
CA ILE A 83 -7.19 -2.24 10.13
C ILE A 83 -7.04 -0.73 10.11
N GLN A 84 -7.60 -0.04 9.10
CA GLN A 84 -7.60 1.41 9.02
C GLN A 84 -8.28 2.04 10.26
N HIS A 85 -9.44 1.50 10.67
CA HIS A 85 -10.12 1.95 11.87
C HIS A 85 -9.26 1.74 13.12
N ILE A 86 -8.67 0.56 13.30
CA ILE A 86 -7.79 0.27 14.44
C ILE A 86 -6.59 1.22 14.46
N GLN A 87 -5.89 1.40 13.34
CA GLN A 87 -4.76 2.34 13.25
C GLN A 87 -5.16 3.76 13.67
N TYR A 88 -6.31 4.24 13.23
CA TYR A 88 -6.80 5.56 13.60
C TYR A 88 -7.09 5.68 15.10
N GLN A 89 -7.65 4.64 15.74
CA GLN A 89 -7.86 4.63 17.20
C GLN A 89 -6.53 4.56 17.97
N GLU A 90 -5.66 3.63 17.61
CA GLU A 90 -4.39 3.37 18.32
C GLU A 90 -3.39 4.53 18.18
N THR A 91 -3.49 5.32 17.12
CA THR A 91 -2.68 6.53 16.94
C THR A 91 -3.31 7.79 17.55
N ALA A 92 -4.32 7.65 18.42
CA ALA A 92 -5.07 8.77 19.01
C ALA A 92 -5.60 9.74 17.94
N HIS A 93 -6.17 9.17 16.89
CA HIS A 93 -6.79 9.90 15.78
C HIS A 93 -5.81 10.75 14.96
N GLN A 94 -4.51 10.48 15.05
CA GLN A 94 -3.48 11.25 14.36
C GLN A 94 -3.13 10.70 12.99
N ALA A 95 -3.15 9.37 12.80
CA ALA A 95 -2.72 8.78 11.54
C ALA A 95 -3.38 7.44 11.22
N TYR A 96 -3.53 7.16 9.93
CA TYR A 96 -3.87 5.83 9.45
C TYR A 96 -3.35 5.62 8.04
N ILE A 97 -3.26 4.37 7.61
CA ILE A 97 -2.92 4.00 6.24
C ILE A 97 -4.20 3.86 5.43
N SER A 98 -4.20 4.42 4.23
CA SER A 98 -5.26 4.31 3.23
C SER A 98 -4.66 3.92 1.88
N ASP A 99 -5.51 3.92 0.85
CA ASP A 99 -5.13 3.57 -0.52
C ASP A 99 -4.53 2.17 -0.68
N PHE A 100 -5.09 1.20 0.06
CA PHE A 100 -4.60 -0.16 0.00
C PHE A 100 -4.84 -0.78 -1.38
N GLN A 101 -3.76 -1.22 -2.02
CA GLN A 101 -3.75 -1.84 -3.33
C GLN A 101 -2.63 -2.86 -3.43
N GLY A 102 -2.80 -3.87 -4.29
CA GLY A 102 -1.80 -4.91 -4.50
C GLY A 102 -2.38 -6.23 -4.98
N GLY A 103 -1.65 -7.30 -4.69
CA GLY A 103 -2.05 -8.68 -5.01
C GLY A 103 -2.62 -9.41 -3.80
N LYS A 104 -2.55 -10.75 -3.81
CA LYS A 104 -3.13 -11.60 -2.77
C LYS A 104 -2.52 -11.39 -1.38
N THR A 105 -1.19 -11.25 -1.30
CA THR A 105 -0.44 -11.16 -0.03
C THR A 105 0.46 -9.92 0.07
N LEU A 106 0.71 -9.24 -1.05
CA LEU A 106 1.57 -8.07 -1.14
C LEU A 106 0.74 -6.82 -1.42
N LEU A 107 0.93 -5.81 -0.58
CA LEU A 107 0.39 -4.46 -0.74
C LEU A 107 1.50 -3.52 -1.20
N THR A 108 1.15 -2.46 -1.92
CA THR A 108 2.11 -1.43 -2.34
C THR A 108 1.47 -0.04 -2.34
N ASP A 109 2.32 0.97 -2.50
CA ASP A 109 1.97 2.38 -2.70
C ASP A 109 0.84 2.88 -1.76
N PRO A 110 1.01 2.75 -0.43
CA PRO A 110 0.02 3.24 0.52
C PRO A 110 0.05 4.76 0.64
N GLN A 111 -1.09 5.34 1.04
CA GLN A 111 -1.16 6.73 1.47
C GLN A 111 -1.28 6.82 2.99
N VAL A 112 -0.36 7.54 3.64
CA VAL A 112 -0.49 7.89 5.06
C VAL A 112 -1.39 9.13 5.18
N MET A 113 -2.45 9.02 5.96
CA MET A 113 -3.40 10.09 6.24
C MET A 113 -3.12 10.65 7.63
N THR A 114 -2.85 11.96 7.77
CA THR A 114 -2.47 12.61 9.05
C THR A 114 -3.38 13.75 9.48
N ASN A 115 -4.53 13.94 8.82
CA ASN A 115 -5.52 14.95 9.19
C ASN A 115 -6.90 14.66 8.55
N PRO A 116 -7.84 13.99 9.23
CA PRO A 116 -9.16 13.70 8.67
C PRO A 116 -10.08 14.93 8.56
N SER A 117 -9.65 16.12 9.00
CA SER A 117 -10.46 17.35 9.02
C SER A 117 -10.21 18.30 7.83
N ARG A 118 -9.46 17.90 6.80
CA ARG A 118 -9.31 18.69 5.57
C ARG A 118 -10.26 18.15 4.48
N PRO A 119 -11.31 18.90 4.06
CA PRO A 119 -12.36 18.36 3.19
C PRO A 119 -12.03 18.33 1.69
N TRP A 120 -10.83 18.71 1.24
CA TRP A 120 -10.44 18.69 -0.17
C TRP A 120 -8.93 18.92 -0.32
N ALA A 121 -8.25 17.88 -0.79
CA ALA A 121 -7.13 18.00 -1.72
C ALA A 121 -7.54 17.22 -2.96
#